data_AF-A0A1M3PRG9-F1
#
_entry.id   AF-A0A1M3PRG9-F1
#
_cell.length_a   1.000
_cell.length_b   1.000
_cell.length_c   1.000
_cell.angle_alpha   90.00
_cell.angle_beta   90.00
_cell.angle_gamma   90.00
#
_symmetry.space_group_name_H-M   'P 1'
#
loop_
_entity.id
_entity.type
_entity.pdbx_description
1 polymer ?
#
loop_
_entity_poly.entity_id
_entity_poly.type
_entity_poly.pdbx_seq_one_letter_code
_entity_poly.pdbx_strand_id
1 'polypeptide(L)'
;MANLPTNKETILGSVTFSLSGIRALMSDLDAIVKEQAEIEIAQAVKTDDQTDEQFAERMNAARRDAFKILATINYADGSSLHTSEPNDVKLDDGGPLIKSFFVSNFTPYKSFTGAEPEHMFQLLLDFSQPPLLDASTLVSSPTLNTSNLTVRGRRTGWRTAIDDAVEKRIKKRRAIRQAFHSGFVYDFGLLLFGLPLAFYACWYLSQTVQGVFGGTNVVVISAAYVYIGFVSVWIYRILFSYTKWAFPLVELTDQATGPARHRAIWWTLMVLIFGRVLWATLGPYLPITHWLP
;
A
#
# COMPACT_ATOMS: atom_id res chain seq x y z
N MET A 1 -3.86 29.23 -29.26
CA MET A 1 -3.56 27.80 -29.10
C MET A 1 -4.51 27.24 -28.06
N ALA A 2 -5.35 26.25 -28.41
CA ALA A 2 -6.23 25.64 -27.42
C ALA A 2 -5.38 24.84 -26.43
N ASN A 3 -5.50 25.12 -25.13
CA ASN A 3 -4.83 24.33 -24.10
C ASN A 3 -5.41 22.92 -24.12
N LEU A 4 -4.63 21.94 -24.56
CA LEU A 4 -5.04 20.54 -24.49
C LEU A 4 -5.22 20.13 -23.02
N PRO A 5 -6.20 19.27 -22.70
CA PRO A 5 -6.36 18.75 -21.35
C PRO A 5 -5.07 18.05 -20.93
N THR A 6 -4.53 18.44 -19.78
CA THR A 6 -3.35 17.78 -19.23
C THR A 6 -3.78 16.55 -18.46
N ASN A 7 -3.11 15.43 -18.68
CA ASN A 7 -3.25 14.23 -17.85
C ASN A 7 -2.12 14.21 -16.81
N LYS A 8 -2.47 14.11 -15.53
CA LYS A 8 -1.53 13.97 -14.42
C LYS A 8 -1.81 12.65 -13.72
N GLU A 9 -0.82 11.77 -13.69
CA GLU A 9 -0.84 10.55 -12.91
C GLU A 9 0.14 10.69 -11.73
N THR A 10 -0.33 10.40 -10.53
CA THR A 10 0.45 10.48 -9.29
C THR A 10 0.41 9.14 -8.57
N ILE A 11 1.55 8.47 -8.49
CA ILE A 11 1.68 7.24 -7.68
C ILE A 11 1.70 7.64 -6.21
N LEU A 12 0.81 7.03 -5.42
CA LEU A 12 0.76 7.26 -3.98
C LEU A 12 1.84 6.41 -3.31
N GLY A 13 2.83 7.04 -2.67
CA GLY A 13 3.88 6.34 -1.92
C GLY A 13 3.36 5.61 -0.68
N SER A 14 4.21 5.42 0.35
CA SER A 14 3.70 4.82 1.59
C SER A 14 2.83 5.79 2.39
N VAL A 15 1.53 5.51 2.43
CA VAL A 15 0.49 6.38 3.01
C VAL A 15 -0.46 5.60 3.91
N THR A 16 -1.14 6.31 4.80
CA THR A 16 -2.10 5.73 5.73
C THR A 16 -3.40 6.50 5.68
N PHE A 17 -4.51 5.79 5.55
CA PHE A 17 -5.87 6.34 5.56
C PHE A 17 -6.66 5.82 6.77
N SER A 18 -7.72 6.53 7.14
CA SER A 18 -8.79 5.96 7.94
C SER A 18 -10.06 5.77 7.15
N LEU A 19 -10.93 4.90 7.65
CA LEU A 19 -12.28 4.72 7.10
C LEU A 19 -13.07 6.02 7.15
N SER A 20 -13.00 6.76 8.27
CA SER A 20 -13.57 8.11 8.35
C SER A 20 -12.95 9.10 7.35
N GLY A 21 -11.64 8.96 7.09
CA GLY A 21 -10.91 9.77 6.12
C GLY A 21 -11.34 9.47 4.68
N ILE A 22 -11.59 8.20 4.34
CA ILE A 22 -12.13 7.79 3.04
C ILE A 22 -13.54 8.32 2.84
N ARG A 23 -14.41 8.27 3.86
CA ARG A 23 -15.76 8.83 3.78
C ARG A 23 -15.74 10.34 3.56
N ALA A 24 -14.89 11.05 4.30
CA ALA A 24 -14.72 12.48 4.12
C ALA A 24 -14.10 12.81 2.76
N LEU A 25 -13.17 11.99 2.26
CA LEU A 25 -12.60 12.11 0.92
C LEU A 25 -13.67 12.00 -0.16
N MET A 26 -14.54 10.99 -0.08
CA MET A 26 -15.67 10.84 -1.02
C MET A 26 -16.57 12.07 -1.02
N SER A 27 -16.87 12.61 0.17
CA SER A 27 -17.70 13.80 0.30
C SER A 27 -17.05 15.04 -0.36
N ASP A 28 -15.73 15.23 -0.14
CA ASP A 28 -14.99 16.33 -0.76
C ASP A 28 -14.96 16.18 -2.29
N LEU A 29 -14.67 14.97 -2.80
CA LEU A 29 -14.61 14.68 -4.23
C LEU A 29 -15.96 14.88 -4.91
N ASP A 30 -17.05 14.43 -4.27
CA ASP A 30 -18.41 14.63 -4.77
C ASP A 30 -18.78 16.12 -4.84
N ALA A 31 -18.41 16.91 -3.83
CA ALA A 31 -18.61 18.35 -3.85
C ALA A 31 -17.85 19.03 -5.00
N ILE A 32 -16.61 18.63 -5.27
CA ILE A 32 -15.80 19.16 -6.39
C ILE A 32 -16.43 18.79 -7.75
N VAL A 33 -16.96 17.57 -7.88
CA VAL A 33 -17.68 17.14 -9.10
C VAL A 33 -18.95 17.95 -9.31
N LYS A 34 -19.71 18.21 -8.25
CA LYS A 34 -20.93 19.03 -8.31
C LYS A 34 -20.63 20.49 -8.65
N GLU A 35 -19.55 21.07 -8.11
CA GLU A 35 -19.10 22.41 -8.51
C GLU A 35 -18.79 22.45 -10.01
N GLN A 36 -18.07 21.43 -10.52
CA GLN A 36 -17.76 21.33 -11.94
C GLN A 36 -19.02 21.16 -12.80
N ALA A 37 -20.03 20.44 -12.30
CA ALA A 37 -21.33 20.31 -12.94
C ALA A 37 -21.98 21.66 -13.20
N GLU A 38 -22.01 22.54 -12.19
CA GLU A 38 -22.64 23.86 -12.34
C GLU A 38 -21.90 24.72 -13.37
N ILE A 39 -20.58 24.62 -13.47
CA ILE A 39 -19.79 25.30 -14.49
C ILE A 39 -20.15 24.79 -15.89
N GLU A 40 -20.20 23.47 -16.09
CA GLU A 40 -20.49 22.88 -17.40
C GLU A 40 -21.94 23.10 -17.83
N ILE A 41 -22.89 23.03 -16.89
CA ILE A 41 -24.31 23.28 -17.16
C ILE A 41 -24.56 24.76 -17.47
N ALA A 42 -23.88 25.69 -16.79
CA ALA A 42 -23.98 27.11 -17.11
C ALA A 42 -23.46 27.45 -18.53
N GLN A 43 -22.59 26.61 -19.08
CA GLN A 43 -22.06 26.75 -20.44
C GLN A 43 -22.82 25.90 -21.48
N ALA A 44 -23.76 25.06 -21.04
CA ALA A 44 -24.50 24.19 -21.93
C ALA A 44 -25.43 25.02 -22.82
N VAL A 45 -25.43 24.70 -24.12
CA VAL A 45 -26.27 25.36 -25.11
C VAL A 45 -27.42 24.42 -25.49
N LYS A 46 -28.62 24.98 -25.60
CA LYS A 46 -29.79 24.28 -26.11
C LYS A 46 -29.60 24.00 -27.61
N THR A 47 -29.94 22.80 -28.06
CA THR A 47 -29.91 22.49 -29.49
C THR A 47 -31.16 23.04 -30.18
N ASP A 48 -31.09 23.29 -31.50
CA ASP A 48 -32.18 23.93 -32.25
C ASP A 48 -33.50 23.14 -32.23
N ASP A 49 -33.41 21.82 -32.01
CA ASP A 49 -34.52 20.87 -31.93
C ASP A 49 -35.12 20.70 -30.52
N GLN A 50 -34.51 21.29 -29.49
CA GLN A 50 -34.94 21.13 -28.10
C GLN A 50 -35.84 22.27 -27.62
N THR A 51 -36.92 21.91 -26.92
CA THR A 51 -37.73 22.88 -26.16
C THR A 51 -37.01 23.30 -24.88
N ASP A 52 -37.41 24.43 -24.28
CA ASP A 52 -36.82 24.90 -23.02
C ASP A 52 -37.06 23.92 -21.86
N GLU A 53 -38.23 23.27 -21.86
CA GLU A 53 -38.59 22.23 -20.88
C GLU A 53 -37.69 21.00 -21.00
N GLN A 54 -37.49 20.50 -22.23
CA GLN A 54 -36.60 19.36 -22.50
C GLN A 54 -35.15 19.68 -22.14
N PHE A 55 -34.70 20.92 -22.41
CA PHE A 55 -33.36 21.35 -22.05
C PHE A 55 -33.18 21.40 -20.53
N ALA A 56 -34.13 22.00 -19.80
CA ALA A 56 -34.11 22.07 -18.34
C ALA A 56 -34.15 20.66 -17.71
N GLU A 57 -34.99 19.77 -18.24
CA GLU A 57 -35.07 18.37 -17.80
C GLU A 57 -33.73 17.65 -18.03
N ARG A 58 -33.12 17.79 -19.21
CA ARG A 58 -31.81 17.22 -19.51
C ARG A 58 -30.72 17.72 -18.57
N MET A 59 -30.70 19.02 -18.26
CA MET A 59 -29.71 19.59 -17.33
C MET A 59 -29.92 19.06 -15.91
N ASN A 60 -31.16 18.94 -15.45
CA ASN A 60 -31.46 18.36 -14.14
C ASN A 60 -31.11 16.88 -14.05
N ALA A 61 -31.37 16.12 -15.12
CA ALA A 61 -30.94 14.72 -15.21
C ALA A 61 -29.41 14.61 -15.20
N ALA A 62 -28.70 15.47 -15.95
CA ALA A 62 -27.24 15.50 -15.94
C ALA A 62 -26.66 15.80 -14.55
N ARG A 63 -27.21 16.79 -13.82
CA ARG A 63 -26.81 17.09 -12.43
C ARG A 63 -26.89 15.87 -11.52
N ARG A 64 -27.99 15.12 -11.63
CA ARG A 64 -28.27 13.98 -10.76
C ARG A 64 -27.47 12.73 -11.14
N ASP A 65 -27.33 12.48 -12.43
CA ASP A 65 -26.93 11.16 -12.94
C ASP A 65 -25.54 11.14 -13.58
N ALA A 66 -25.10 12.24 -14.21
CA ALA A 66 -23.78 12.34 -14.85
C ALA A 66 -22.71 12.84 -13.89
N PHE A 67 -23.01 13.90 -13.12
CA PHE A 67 -22.06 14.58 -12.24
C PHE A 67 -22.10 14.07 -10.80
N LYS A 68 -21.78 12.78 -10.66
CA LYS A 68 -21.61 12.14 -9.35
C LYS A 68 -20.37 11.27 -9.35
N ILE A 69 -19.90 10.96 -8.15
CA ILE A 69 -18.86 9.94 -7.97
C ILE A 69 -19.48 8.55 -7.90
N LEU A 70 -18.69 7.55 -8.28
CA LEU A 70 -18.97 6.15 -8.01
C LEU A 70 -17.72 5.52 -7.39
N ALA A 71 -17.88 4.98 -6.19
CA ALA A 71 -16.88 4.19 -5.51
C ALA A 71 -17.16 2.69 -5.68
N THR A 72 -16.10 1.91 -5.86
CA THR A 72 -16.07 0.46 -5.87
C THR A 72 -15.13 0.00 -4.77
N ILE A 73 -15.66 -0.75 -3.82
CA ILE A 73 -14.92 -1.35 -2.71
C ILE A 73 -14.82 -2.84 -3.00
N ASN A 74 -13.61 -3.36 -3.14
CA ASN A 74 -13.40 -4.79 -3.27
C ASN A 74 -12.93 -5.35 -1.94
N TYR A 75 -13.53 -6.43 -1.49
CA TYR A 75 -13.21 -7.10 -0.24
C TYR A 75 -12.30 -8.32 -0.47
N ALA A 76 -11.67 -8.78 0.60
CA ALA A 76 -10.72 -9.90 0.56
C ALA A 76 -11.38 -11.25 0.23
N ASP A 77 -12.68 -11.39 0.45
CA ASP A 77 -13.48 -12.58 0.11
C ASP A 77 -13.93 -12.61 -1.36
N GLY A 78 -13.60 -11.58 -2.14
CA GLY A 78 -14.00 -11.45 -3.54
C GLY A 78 -15.33 -10.74 -3.76
N SER A 79 -16.06 -10.38 -2.70
CA SER A 79 -17.25 -9.54 -2.81
C SER A 79 -16.88 -8.10 -3.15
N SER A 80 -17.85 -7.35 -3.69
CA SER A 80 -17.68 -5.93 -4.02
C SER A 80 -18.92 -5.12 -3.68
N LEU A 81 -18.70 -3.85 -3.33
CA LEU A 81 -19.75 -2.86 -3.07
C LEU A 81 -19.54 -1.66 -4.00
N HIS A 82 -20.60 -1.30 -4.74
CA HIS A 82 -20.64 -0.10 -5.56
C HIS A 82 -21.56 0.93 -4.89
N THR A 83 -21.04 2.11 -4.60
CA THR A 83 -21.81 3.16 -3.91
C THR A 83 -21.32 4.56 -4.26
N SER A 84 -22.24 5.53 -4.25
CA SER A 84 -21.92 6.96 -4.25
C SER A 84 -22.00 7.55 -2.84
N GLU A 85 -22.57 6.82 -1.88
CA GLU A 85 -22.84 7.30 -0.54
C GLU A 85 -21.65 7.02 0.39
N PRO A 86 -21.03 8.05 0.98
CA PRO A 86 -19.90 7.86 1.88
C PRO A 86 -20.23 6.96 3.07
N ASN A 87 -21.46 7.01 3.59
CA ASN A 87 -21.83 6.25 4.79
C ASN A 87 -21.90 4.73 4.56
N ASP A 88 -22.00 4.29 3.31
CA ASP A 88 -21.95 2.87 2.96
C ASP A 88 -20.53 2.30 3.09
N VAL A 89 -19.51 3.16 3.15
CA VAL A 89 -18.11 2.76 3.34
C VAL A 89 -17.86 2.47 4.82
N LYS A 90 -18.21 1.26 5.23
CA LYS A 90 -18.04 0.74 6.58
C LYS A 90 -17.42 -0.65 6.58
N LEU A 91 -16.83 -0.99 7.72
CA LEU A 91 -16.37 -2.35 8.03
C LEU A 91 -17.28 -2.84 9.14
N ASP A 92 -18.10 -3.85 8.86
CA ASP A 92 -18.93 -4.49 9.88
C ASP A 92 -18.03 -5.36 10.79
N ASP A 93 -18.40 -5.52 12.05
CA ASP A 93 -17.64 -6.32 13.01
C ASP A 93 -17.56 -7.79 12.56
N GLY A 94 -16.34 -8.27 12.31
CA GLY A 94 -16.10 -9.61 11.75
C GLY A 94 -16.34 -9.73 10.25
N GLY A 95 -16.65 -8.63 9.56
CA GLY A 95 -16.78 -8.58 8.10
C GLY A 95 -15.44 -8.73 7.36
N PRO A 96 -15.49 -8.95 6.04
CA PRO A 96 -14.29 -9.12 5.24
C PRO A 96 -13.49 -7.81 5.16
N LEU A 97 -12.16 -7.93 5.07
CA LEU A 97 -11.27 -6.77 4.96
C LEU A 97 -11.42 -6.11 3.59
N ILE A 98 -11.34 -4.78 3.53
CA ILE A 98 -11.27 -4.04 2.26
C ILE A 98 -9.89 -4.27 1.65
N LYS A 99 -9.86 -4.85 0.45
CA LYS A 99 -8.65 -5.10 -0.34
C LYS A 99 -8.28 -3.89 -1.17
N SER A 100 -9.26 -3.25 -1.81
CA SER A 100 -9.02 -2.03 -2.60
C SER A 100 -10.23 -1.10 -2.58
N PHE A 101 -9.97 0.18 -2.73
CA PHE A 101 -10.97 1.23 -2.89
C PHE A 101 -10.68 1.99 -4.18
N PHE A 102 -11.63 1.99 -5.10
CA PHE A 102 -11.57 2.73 -6.35
C PHE A 102 -12.68 3.77 -6.37
N VAL A 103 -12.42 5.03 -6.71
CA VAL A 103 -13.45 6.06 -6.87
C VAL A 103 -13.18 6.92 -8.10
N SER A 104 -14.23 7.22 -8.85
CA SER A 104 -14.14 8.07 -10.04
C SER A 104 -15.45 8.79 -10.34
N ASN A 105 -15.37 9.92 -11.06
CA ASN A 105 -16.53 10.53 -11.73
C ASN A 105 -16.68 10.09 -13.20
N PHE A 106 -15.75 9.28 -13.70
CA PHE A 106 -15.71 8.86 -15.10
C PHE A 106 -16.89 7.96 -15.48
N THR A 107 -17.13 6.91 -14.69
CA THR A 107 -18.13 5.88 -15.02
C THR A 107 -19.56 6.44 -15.08
N PRO A 108 -20.05 7.22 -14.09
CA PRO A 108 -21.39 7.80 -14.16
C PRO A 108 -21.57 8.73 -15.36
N TYR A 109 -20.61 9.62 -15.61
CA TYR A 109 -20.66 10.56 -16.72
C TYR A 109 -20.68 9.84 -18.08
N LYS A 110 -19.81 8.84 -18.27
CA LYS A 110 -19.73 8.08 -19.52
C LYS A 110 -20.98 7.23 -19.74
N SER A 111 -21.54 6.65 -18.69
CA SER A 111 -22.80 5.89 -18.79
C SER A 111 -23.99 6.79 -19.18
N PHE A 112 -23.99 8.04 -18.73
CA PHE A 112 -25.08 8.98 -19.02
C PHE A 112 -24.95 9.62 -20.42
N THR A 113 -23.75 10.09 -20.76
CA THR A 113 -23.51 10.88 -21.99
C THR A 113 -23.02 10.06 -23.18
N GLY A 114 -22.48 8.86 -22.95
CA GLY A 114 -21.74 8.08 -23.95
C GLY A 114 -20.34 8.64 -24.28
N ALA A 115 -19.97 9.80 -23.72
CA ALA A 115 -18.71 10.49 -23.96
C ALA A 115 -17.83 10.48 -22.70
N GLU A 116 -16.53 10.73 -22.87
CA GLU A 116 -15.65 10.91 -21.72
C GLU A 116 -15.75 12.35 -21.17
N PRO A 117 -15.77 12.53 -19.84
CA PRO A 117 -15.75 13.86 -19.26
C PRO A 117 -14.43 14.57 -19.54
N GLU A 118 -14.48 15.86 -19.83
CA GLU A 118 -13.28 16.70 -20.00
C GLU A 118 -12.49 16.78 -18.68
N HIS A 119 -13.22 16.96 -17.57
CA HIS A 119 -12.72 16.99 -16.21
C HIS A 119 -13.02 15.67 -15.51
N MET A 120 -12.00 14.82 -15.36
CA MET A 120 -12.15 13.52 -14.72
C MET A 120 -11.08 13.29 -13.67
N PHE A 121 -11.40 12.41 -12.72
CA PHE A 121 -10.42 11.81 -11.85
C PHE A 121 -10.71 10.32 -11.65
N GLN A 122 -9.67 9.58 -11.33
CA GLN A 122 -9.72 8.19 -10.89
C GLN A 122 -8.71 8.03 -9.76
N LEU A 123 -9.17 7.55 -8.61
CA LEU A 123 -8.34 7.25 -7.46
C LEU A 123 -8.45 5.76 -7.16
N LEU A 124 -7.31 5.07 -7.17
CA LEU A 124 -7.17 3.70 -6.72
C LEU A 124 -6.32 3.67 -5.45
N LEU A 125 -6.86 3.07 -4.39
CA LEU A 125 -6.15 2.74 -3.17
C LEU A 125 -6.14 1.22 -3.04
N ASP A 126 -4.95 0.63 -3.05
CA ASP A 126 -4.73 -0.80 -2.90
C ASP A 126 -4.17 -1.09 -1.51
N PHE A 127 -5.00 -1.69 -0.66
CA PHE A 127 -4.66 -2.07 0.71
C PHE A 127 -4.16 -3.52 0.78
N SER A 128 -3.95 -4.18 -0.37
CA SER A 128 -3.44 -5.55 -0.38
C SER A 128 -2.04 -5.65 0.20
N GLN A 129 -1.77 -6.79 0.82
CA GLN A 129 -0.46 -7.09 1.38
C GLN A 129 0.26 -8.09 0.46
N PRO A 130 1.58 -7.97 0.29
CA PRO A 130 2.34 -8.93 -0.49
C PRO A 130 2.27 -10.32 0.19
N PRO A 131 2.25 -11.43 -0.56
CA PRO A 131 2.24 -12.77 0.03
C PRO A 131 3.47 -13.00 0.91
N LEU A 132 3.29 -13.63 2.07
CA LEU A 132 4.37 -13.87 3.05
C LEU A 132 5.46 -14.81 2.54
N LEU A 133 5.04 -15.86 1.84
CA LEU A 133 5.91 -16.93 1.36
C LEU A 133 5.63 -17.15 -0.11
N ASP A 134 6.15 -16.24 -0.93
CA ASP A 134 6.15 -16.39 -2.37
C ASP A 134 7.58 -16.62 -2.86
N ALA A 135 7.84 -17.87 -3.27
CA ALA A 135 9.12 -18.26 -3.82
C ALA A 135 9.31 -17.75 -5.26
N SER A 136 8.21 -17.44 -5.97
CA SER A 136 8.20 -17.05 -7.38
C SER A 136 8.56 -15.59 -7.60
N THR A 137 8.30 -14.71 -6.62
CA THR A 137 8.68 -13.30 -6.70
C THR A 137 10.14 -13.09 -6.33
N LEU A 138 10.81 -12.27 -7.15
CA LEU A 138 12.14 -11.74 -6.86
C LEU A 138 12.03 -10.77 -5.69
N VAL A 139 12.55 -11.18 -4.52
CA VAL A 139 12.43 -10.39 -3.27
C VAL A 139 13.13 -9.02 -3.36
N SER A 140 14.15 -8.93 -4.21
CA SER A 140 14.90 -7.70 -4.54
C SER A 140 14.10 -6.70 -5.37
N SER A 141 13.04 -7.14 -6.03
CA SER A 141 12.19 -6.25 -6.82
C SER A 141 11.39 -5.31 -5.91
N PRO A 142 11.10 -4.09 -6.37
CA PRO A 142 10.15 -3.22 -5.69
C PRO A 142 8.80 -3.93 -5.52
N THR A 143 8.15 -3.72 -4.38
CA THR A 143 6.77 -4.21 -4.21
C THR A 143 5.86 -3.44 -5.16
N LEU A 144 5.05 -4.15 -5.94
CA LEU A 144 4.09 -3.52 -6.84
C LEU A 144 3.14 -2.64 -6.04
N ASN A 145 3.04 -1.37 -6.43
CA ASN A 145 2.11 -0.42 -5.86
C ASN A 145 1.13 0.03 -6.92
N THR A 146 -0.11 -0.44 -6.82
CA THR A 146 -1.16 -0.06 -7.77
C THR A 146 -1.91 1.19 -7.33
N SER A 147 -1.58 1.76 -6.16
CA SER A 147 -2.28 2.96 -5.67
C SER A 147 -1.85 4.20 -6.43
N ASN A 148 -2.77 4.77 -7.20
CA ASN A 148 -2.52 5.95 -8.04
C ASN A 148 -3.73 6.89 -8.04
N LEU A 149 -3.43 8.17 -8.30
CA LEU A 149 -4.40 9.22 -8.57
C LEU A 149 -4.16 9.73 -9.99
N THR A 150 -5.15 9.56 -10.86
CA THR A 150 -5.17 10.10 -12.21
C THR A 150 -6.15 11.25 -12.26
N VAL A 151 -5.69 12.43 -12.66
CA VAL A 151 -6.53 13.62 -12.82
C VAL A 151 -6.33 14.20 -14.21
N ARG A 152 -7.44 14.43 -14.91
CA ARG A 152 -7.48 15.04 -16.24
C ARG A 152 -8.42 16.23 -16.22
N GLY A 153 -8.01 17.32 -16.88
CA GLY A 153 -8.83 18.51 -17.03
C GLY A 153 -8.04 19.70 -17.55
N ARG A 154 -8.73 20.68 -18.13
CA ARG A 154 -8.10 21.93 -18.58
C ARG A 154 -7.97 22.95 -17.44
N ARG A 155 -8.92 22.96 -16.50
CA ARG A 155 -8.92 23.91 -15.39
C ARG A 155 -7.88 23.52 -14.33
N THR A 156 -6.99 24.46 -13.99
CA THR A 156 -6.02 24.25 -12.89
C THR A 156 -6.72 24.07 -11.55
N GLY A 157 -7.78 24.86 -11.27
CA GLY A 157 -8.58 24.72 -10.05
C GLY A 157 -9.16 23.32 -9.84
N TRP A 158 -9.61 22.65 -10.91
CA TRP A 158 -10.07 21.25 -10.84
C TRP A 158 -8.94 20.33 -10.35
N ARG A 159 -7.76 20.41 -10.98
CA ARG A 159 -6.62 19.54 -10.66
C ARG A 159 -6.16 19.74 -9.22
N THR A 160 -5.96 21.00 -8.83
CA THR A 160 -5.53 21.36 -7.47
C THR A 160 -6.56 20.93 -6.43
N ALA A 161 -7.86 21.14 -6.66
CA ALA A 161 -8.89 20.74 -5.71
C ALA A 161 -8.93 19.22 -5.48
N ILE A 162 -8.78 18.41 -6.53
CA ILE A 162 -8.73 16.95 -6.41
C ILE A 162 -7.45 16.50 -5.69
N ASP A 163 -6.28 17.05 -6.06
CA ASP A 163 -5.01 16.75 -5.40
C ASP A 163 -5.07 17.08 -3.90
N ASP A 164 -5.56 18.28 -3.55
CA ASP A 164 -5.68 18.76 -2.18
C ASP A 164 -6.68 17.93 -1.37
N ALA A 165 -7.81 17.53 -1.98
CA ALA A 165 -8.79 16.66 -1.35
C ALA A 165 -8.17 15.31 -0.97
N VAL A 166 -7.39 14.69 -1.85
CA VAL A 166 -6.69 13.43 -1.58
C VAL A 166 -5.60 13.63 -0.51
N GLU A 167 -4.76 14.65 -0.67
CA GLU A 167 -3.63 14.90 0.23
C GLU A 167 -4.09 15.19 1.67
N LYS A 168 -5.13 16.01 1.84
CA LYS A 168 -5.72 16.34 3.14
C LYS A 168 -6.21 15.10 3.92
N ARG A 169 -6.50 13.99 3.22
CA ARG A 169 -7.05 12.77 3.81
C ARG A 169 -5.99 11.70 4.08
N ILE A 170 -4.73 11.94 3.68
CA ILE A 170 -3.58 11.14 4.06
C ILE A 170 -3.21 11.47 5.52
N LYS A 171 -3.42 10.52 6.44
CA LYS A 171 -3.06 10.71 7.86
C LYS A 171 -1.55 10.84 8.06
N LYS A 172 -0.77 10.04 7.35
CA LYS A 172 0.69 9.98 7.52
C LYS A 172 1.37 9.44 6.27
N ARG A 173 2.49 10.07 5.90
CA ARG A 173 3.47 9.55 4.93
C ARG A 173 4.59 8.84 5.70
N ARG A 174 5.01 7.66 5.25
CA ARG A 174 6.01 6.82 5.95
C ARG A 174 7.19 6.48 5.04
N ALA A 175 8.12 7.40 4.87
CA ALA A 175 9.29 7.22 4.00
C ALA A 175 10.08 5.92 4.26
N ILE A 176 10.28 5.56 5.54
CA ILE A 176 10.99 4.32 5.92
C ILE A 176 10.26 3.07 5.43
N ARG A 177 8.92 3.06 5.45
CA ARG A 177 8.15 1.92 4.93
C ARG A 177 8.34 1.80 3.43
N GLN A 178 8.25 2.93 2.71
CA GLN A 178 8.52 2.96 1.28
C GLN A 178 9.92 2.46 0.94
N ALA A 179 10.92 2.75 1.78
CA ALA A 179 12.28 2.22 1.59
C ALA A 179 12.31 0.68 1.61
N PHE A 180 11.64 0.01 2.55
CA PHE A 180 11.57 -1.48 2.57
C PHE A 180 10.94 -2.08 1.30
N HIS A 181 10.11 -1.32 0.61
CA HIS A 181 9.46 -1.73 -0.63
C HIS A 181 10.20 -1.29 -1.90
N SER A 182 11.30 -0.56 -1.78
CA SER A 182 12.12 -0.13 -2.91
C SER A 182 13.03 -1.25 -3.41
N GLY A 183 13.52 -1.11 -4.65
CA GLY A 183 14.43 -2.08 -5.25
C GLY A 183 15.78 -2.15 -4.52
N PHE A 184 16.43 -3.30 -4.58
CA PHE A 184 17.78 -3.57 -4.02
C PHE A 184 17.91 -3.47 -2.49
N VAL A 185 16.90 -3.01 -1.75
CA VAL A 185 16.97 -2.93 -0.27
C VAL A 185 17.11 -4.32 0.36
N TYR A 186 16.50 -5.33 -0.24
CA TYR A 186 16.71 -6.73 0.17
C TYR A 186 18.18 -7.13 0.04
N ASP A 187 18.81 -6.88 -1.10
CA ASP A 187 20.19 -7.29 -1.38
C ASP A 187 21.19 -6.56 -0.49
N PHE A 188 20.97 -5.26 -0.29
CA PHE A 188 21.77 -4.46 0.63
C PHE A 188 21.66 -4.99 2.06
N GLY A 189 20.44 -5.28 2.53
CA GLY A 189 20.23 -5.88 3.84
C GLY A 189 20.80 -7.31 3.94
N LEU A 190 20.78 -8.09 2.86
CA LEU A 190 21.37 -9.42 2.81
C LEU A 190 22.88 -9.33 2.98
N LEU A 191 23.53 -8.39 2.30
CA LEU A 191 24.96 -8.17 2.41
C LEU A 191 25.36 -7.67 3.81
N LEU A 192 24.65 -6.69 4.35
CA LEU A 192 24.99 -6.07 5.64
C LEU A 192 24.57 -6.87 6.87
N PHE A 193 23.48 -7.62 6.79
CA PHE A 193 22.91 -8.32 7.94
C PHE A 193 22.78 -9.82 7.69
N GLY A 194 22.21 -10.22 6.56
CA GLY A 194 21.93 -11.64 6.29
C GLY A 194 23.19 -12.51 6.23
N LEU A 195 24.23 -12.11 5.49
CA LEU A 195 25.48 -12.85 5.37
C LEU A 195 26.28 -12.86 6.69
N PRO A 196 26.50 -11.73 7.40
CA PRO A 196 27.10 -11.76 8.73
C PRO A 196 26.35 -12.66 9.72
N LEU A 197 25.02 -12.65 9.71
CA LEU A 197 24.21 -13.54 10.55
C LEU A 197 24.38 -15.02 10.16
N ALA A 198 24.53 -15.33 8.87
CA ALA A 198 24.81 -16.70 8.42
C ALA A 198 26.17 -17.19 8.91
N PHE A 199 27.22 -16.36 8.84
CA PHE A 199 28.52 -16.70 9.41
C PHE A 199 28.48 -16.84 10.93
N TYR A 200 27.75 -15.95 11.61
CA TYR A 200 27.51 -16.05 13.05
C TYR A 200 26.81 -17.37 13.40
N ALA A 201 25.81 -17.79 12.62
CA ALA A 201 25.12 -19.06 12.84
C ALA A 201 26.06 -20.26 12.67
N CYS A 202 26.93 -20.26 11.64
CA CYS A 202 27.97 -21.28 11.47
C CYS A 202 28.91 -21.34 12.68
N TRP A 203 29.40 -20.19 13.15
CA TRP A 203 30.25 -20.13 14.35
C TRP A 203 29.52 -20.64 15.60
N TYR A 204 28.31 -20.15 15.84
CA TYR A 204 27.51 -20.50 17.01
C TYR A 204 27.17 -21.99 17.07
N LEU A 205 26.87 -22.60 15.92
CA LEU A 205 26.53 -24.02 15.81
C LEU A 205 27.76 -24.92 15.61
N SER A 206 28.98 -24.36 15.59
CA SER A 206 30.19 -25.13 15.29
C SER A 206 30.41 -26.29 16.25
N GLN A 207 30.19 -26.08 17.55
CA GLN A 207 30.31 -27.14 18.57
C GLN A 207 29.29 -28.26 18.34
N THR A 208 28.06 -27.92 17.95
CA THR A 208 27.03 -28.90 17.59
C THR A 208 27.44 -29.69 16.36
N VAL A 209 27.94 -29.03 15.31
CA VAL A 209 28.42 -29.70 14.10
C VAL A 209 29.58 -30.63 14.40
N GLN A 210 30.56 -30.20 15.20
CA GLN A 210 31.70 -31.03 15.59
C GLN A 210 31.28 -32.20 16.50
N GLY A 211 30.34 -31.98 17.41
CA GLY A 211 29.81 -33.04 18.27
C GLY A 211 29.08 -34.13 17.49
N VAL A 212 28.33 -33.76 16.46
CA VAL A 212 27.54 -34.70 15.64
C VAL A 212 28.38 -35.35 14.54
N PHE A 213 29.27 -34.59 13.88
CA PHE A 213 29.97 -35.00 12.66
C PHE A 213 31.50 -35.07 12.80
N GLY A 214 32.08 -34.78 13.96
CA GLY A 214 33.54 -34.67 14.14
C GLY A 214 34.33 -35.95 13.85
N GLY A 215 33.68 -37.12 13.93
CA GLY A 215 34.27 -38.42 13.53
C GLY A 215 34.12 -38.76 12.05
N THR A 216 33.49 -37.89 11.26
CA THR A 216 33.23 -38.11 9.83
C THR A 216 34.25 -37.39 8.93
N ASN A 217 34.15 -37.62 7.63
CA ASN A 217 35.04 -36.98 6.66
C ASN A 217 34.82 -35.45 6.61
N VAL A 218 35.90 -34.68 6.39
CA VAL A 218 35.88 -33.21 6.26
C VAL A 218 34.83 -32.68 5.27
N VAL A 219 34.53 -33.44 4.21
CA VAL A 219 33.51 -33.11 3.23
C VAL A 219 32.11 -33.04 3.86
N VAL A 220 31.77 -33.97 4.77
CA VAL A 220 30.47 -34.01 5.46
C VAL A 220 30.33 -32.81 6.40
N ILE A 221 31.38 -32.52 7.18
CA ILE A 221 31.42 -31.36 8.08
C ILE A 221 31.26 -30.06 7.27
N SER A 222 31.97 -29.94 6.14
CA SER A 222 31.89 -28.77 5.25
C SER A 222 30.49 -28.61 4.66
N ALA A 223 29.87 -29.71 4.21
CA ALA A 223 28.50 -29.70 3.71
C ALA A 223 27.51 -29.21 4.78
N ALA A 224 27.65 -29.65 6.04
CA ALA A 224 26.80 -29.18 7.14
C ALA A 224 26.85 -27.65 7.30
N TYR A 225 28.04 -27.04 7.25
CA TYR A 225 28.16 -25.57 7.31
C TYR A 225 27.53 -24.86 6.11
N VAL A 226 27.67 -25.42 4.89
CA VAL A 226 27.00 -24.88 3.70
C VAL A 226 25.49 -24.88 3.87
N TYR A 227 24.91 -25.97 4.39
CA TYR A 227 23.48 -26.04 4.67
C TYR A 227 23.04 -25.06 5.77
N ILE A 228 23.82 -24.88 6.85
CA ILE A 228 23.54 -23.87 7.88
C ILE A 228 23.51 -22.47 7.25
N GLY A 229 24.49 -22.15 6.40
CA GLY A 229 24.53 -20.88 5.69
C GLY A 229 23.31 -20.68 4.78
N PHE A 230 22.94 -21.69 4.00
CA PHE A 230 21.77 -21.66 3.13
C PHE A 230 20.47 -21.46 3.91
N VAL A 231 20.26 -22.21 5.00
CA VAL A 231 19.10 -22.06 5.88
C VAL A 231 19.05 -20.65 6.49
N SER A 232 20.20 -20.11 6.90
CA SER A 232 20.28 -18.75 7.47
C SER A 232 19.87 -17.68 6.46
N VAL A 233 20.33 -17.79 5.21
CA VAL A 233 19.91 -16.89 4.12
C VAL A 233 18.41 -17.02 3.84
N TRP A 234 17.85 -18.23 3.89
CA TRP A 234 16.41 -18.45 3.77
C TRP A 234 15.60 -17.84 4.91
N ILE A 235 16.07 -17.96 6.16
CA ILE A 235 15.45 -17.31 7.31
C ILE A 235 15.46 -15.78 7.12
N TYR A 236 16.59 -15.22 6.68
CA TYR A 236 16.66 -13.79 6.32
C TYR A 236 15.62 -13.42 5.25
N ARG A 237 15.49 -14.22 4.19
CA ARG A 237 14.45 -14.03 3.16
C ARG A 237 13.05 -13.99 3.74
N ILE A 238 12.71 -14.94 4.60
CA ILE A 238 11.40 -15.01 5.26
C ILE A 238 11.16 -13.78 6.14
N LEU A 239 12.15 -13.39 6.95
CA LEU A 239 12.06 -12.20 7.81
C LEU A 239 11.87 -10.92 7.00
N PHE A 240 12.57 -10.78 5.87
CA PHE A 240 12.42 -9.62 5.01
C PHE A 240 11.05 -9.57 4.32
N SER A 241 10.57 -10.69 3.79
CA SER A 241 9.19 -10.78 3.25
C SER A 241 8.15 -10.47 4.31
N TYR A 242 8.32 -10.98 5.53
CA TYR A 242 7.46 -10.67 6.66
C TYR A 242 7.52 -9.18 7.05
N THR A 243 8.67 -8.53 6.89
CA THR A 243 8.81 -7.07 7.06
C THR A 243 7.94 -6.32 6.04
N LYS A 244 8.05 -6.63 4.74
CA LYS A 244 7.23 -6.00 3.69
C LYS A 244 5.73 -6.20 3.96
N TRP A 245 5.33 -7.38 4.43
CA TRP A 245 3.95 -7.68 4.77
C TRP A 245 3.45 -6.92 6.03
N ALA A 246 4.26 -6.84 7.08
CA ALA A 246 3.90 -6.14 8.31
C ALA A 246 3.85 -4.61 8.15
N PHE A 247 4.53 -4.07 7.14
CA PHE A 247 4.64 -2.64 6.86
C PHE A 247 4.16 -2.27 5.45
N PRO A 248 2.88 -2.54 5.08
CA PRO A 248 2.39 -2.33 3.72
C PRO A 248 2.51 -0.86 3.28
N LEU A 249 2.59 -0.67 1.97
CA LEU A 249 2.69 0.66 1.35
C LEU A 249 1.49 1.53 1.71
N VAL A 250 0.27 1.06 1.42
CA VAL A 250 -0.96 1.75 1.77
C VAL A 250 -1.68 0.98 2.87
N GLU A 251 -2.05 1.66 3.95
CA GLU A 251 -2.66 1.05 5.13
C GLU A 251 -3.97 1.75 5.49
N LEU A 252 -5.02 0.97 5.77
CA LEU A 252 -6.28 1.45 6.35
C LEU A 252 -6.29 1.18 7.86
N THR A 253 -6.28 2.24 8.69
CA THR A 253 -6.07 2.11 10.14
C THR A 253 -7.19 1.40 10.89
N ASP A 254 -8.40 1.47 10.35
CA ASP A 254 -9.62 1.04 11.02
C ASP A 254 -9.94 -0.43 10.75
N GLN A 255 -9.21 -1.05 9.82
CA GLN A 255 -9.27 -2.49 9.69
C GLN A 255 -8.63 -3.10 10.94
N ALA A 256 -9.32 -4.07 11.54
CA ALA A 256 -8.76 -4.98 12.55
C ALA A 256 -7.69 -5.91 11.97
N THR A 257 -6.89 -5.39 11.04
CA THR A 257 -5.74 -6.07 10.50
C THR A 257 -4.72 -6.19 11.62
N GLY A 258 -4.08 -7.35 11.71
CA GLY A 258 -3.00 -7.59 12.63
C GLY A 258 -1.70 -6.76 12.46
N PRO A 259 -1.45 -5.85 11.47
CA PRO A 259 -0.17 -5.18 11.29
C PRO A 259 0.40 -4.56 12.55
N ALA A 260 -0.40 -3.91 13.41
CA ALA A 260 0.12 -3.39 14.68
C ALA A 260 0.71 -4.50 15.58
N ARG A 261 -0.02 -5.63 15.73
CA ARG A 261 0.45 -6.80 16.47
C ARG A 261 1.65 -7.45 15.80
N HIS A 262 1.62 -7.60 14.48
CA HIS A 262 2.69 -8.21 13.70
C HIS A 262 3.97 -7.36 13.69
N ARG A 263 3.85 -6.03 13.73
CA ARG A 263 4.97 -5.11 13.95
C ARG A 263 5.54 -5.28 15.35
N ALA A 264 4.72 -5.44 16.38
CA ALA A 264 5.22 -5.72 17.73
C ALA A 264 5.98 -7.05 17.77
N ILE A 265 5.42 -8.12 17.18
CA ILE A 265 6.10 -9.41 17.02
C ILE A 265 7.43 -9.24 16.26
N TRP A 266 7.42 -8.47 15.17
CA TRP A 266 8.61 -8.20 14.38
C TRP A 266 9.71 -7.52 15.20
N TRP A 267 9.36 -6.47 15.95
CA TRP A 267 10.32 -5.78 16.82
C TRP A 267 10.87 -6.69 17.91
N THR A 268 10.03 -7.53 18.51
CA THR A 268 10.47 -8.54 19.48
C THR A 268 11.48 -9.51 18.84
N LEU A 269 11.21 -10.01 17.63
CA LEU A 269 12.14 -10.88 16.91
C LEU A 269 13.48 -10.18 16.64
N MET A 270 13.45 -8.93 16.19
CA MET A 270 14.68 -8.17 15.95
C MET A 270 15.48 -7.97 17.24
N VAL A 271 14.83 -7.57 18.34
CA VAL A 271 15.50 -7.38 19.63
C VAL A 271 16.13 -8.68 20.13
N LEU A 272 15.45 -9.82 19.98
CA LEU A 272 15.99 -11.11 20.39
C LEU A 272 17.20 -11.53 19.56
N ILE A 273 17.12 -11.41 18.23
CA ILE A 273 18.21 -11.79 17.32
C ILE A 273 19.42 -10.87 17.53
N PHE A 274 19.23 -9.56 17.42
CA PHE A 274 20.33 -8.59 17.55
C PHE A 274 20.86 -8.54 18.98
N GLY A 275 20.00 -8.63 19.99
CA GLY A 275 20.40 -8.69 21.39
C GLY A 275 21.28 -9.90 21.67
N ARG A 276 20.94 -11.07 21.12
CA ARG A 276 21.78 -12.27 21.25
C ARG A 276 23.14 -12.11 20.59
N VAL A 277 23.19 -11.57 19.36
CA VAL A 277 24.45 -11.32 18.63
C VAL A 277 25.32 -10.30 19.37
N LEU A 278 24.74 -9.19 19.82
CA LEU A 278 25.45 -8.16 20.59
C LEU A 278 25.97 -8.71 21.91
N TRP A 279 25.17 -9.49 22.64
CA TRP A 279 25.63 -10.13 23.87
C TRP A 279 26.78 -11.11 23.64
N ALA A 280 26.70 -11.93 22.59
CA ALA A 280 27.76 -12.90 22.28
C ALA A 280 29.07 -12.22 21.87
N THR A 281 29.00 -11.08 21.19
CA THR A 281 30.18 -10.35 20.67
C THR A 281 30.77 -9.39 21.70
N LEU A 282 29.93 -8.62 22.40
CA LEU A 282 30.37 -7.58 23.34
C LEU A 282 30.40 -8.06 24.79
N GLY A 283 29.61 -9.09 25.16
CA GLY A 283 29.52 -9.62 26.52
C GLY A 283 30.87 -9.89 27.19
N PRO A 284 31.85 -10.53 26.52
CA PRO A 284 33.18 -10.76 27.08
C PRO A 284 33.96 -9.48 27.42
N TYR A 285 33.60 -8.33 26.83
CA TYR A 285 34.25 -7.04 27.04
C TYR A 285 33.43 -6.11 27.95
N LEU A 286 32.19 -6.47 28.28
CA LEU A 286 31.35 -5.67 29.16
C LEU A 286 31.71 -5.99 30.62
N PRO A 287 32.04 -4.98 31.45
CA PRO A 287 32.47 -5.18 32.83
C PRO A 287 31.38 -5.82 33.72
N ILE A 288 30.12 -5.81 33.27
CA ILE A 288 28.94 -6.34 33.97
C ILE A 288 29.05 -7.85 34.23
N THR A 289 29.81 -8.59 33.42
CA THR A 289 30.02 -10.03 33.62
C THR A 289 30.77 -10.37 34.91
N HIS A 290 31.44 -9.40 35.54
CA HIS A 290 32.08 -9.55 36.86
C HIS A 290 31.15 -9.25 38.04
N TRP A 291 29.93 -8.75 37.81
CA TRP A 291 28.99 -8.30 38.85
C TRP A 291 27.75 -9.19 39.02
N LEU A 292 27.51 -10.11 38.08
CA LEU A 292 26.45 -11.11 38.18
C LEU A 292 27.10 -12.45 38.54
N PRO A 293 26.91 -12.97 39.77
CA PRO A 293 27.47 -14.26 40.20
C PRO A 293 26.88 -15.45 39.44
#